data_AF-A0A6C0EU43-F1
#
_entry.id   AF-A0A6C0EU43-F1
#
_cell.length_a   1.000
_cell.length_b   1.000
_cell.length_c   1.000
_cell.angle_alpha   90.00
_cell.angle_beta   90.00
_cell.angle_gamma   90.00
#
_symmetry.space_group_name_H-M   'P 1'
#
loop_
_entity.id
_entity.type
_entity.pdbx_description
1 polymer ?
#
loop_
_entity_poly.entity_id
_entity_poly.type
_entity_poly.pdbx_seq_one_letter_code
_entity_poly.pdbx_strand_id
1 'polypeptide(L)'
;MIQDWEVVVLNKDKKRQNDTSFTNVKNDDIINKKPSINFQQAMQQARMTNKMSQKDLALKMGVNVNTIVNYEKGKEIPTNLFISKLETLFKIPLPRIKAIKTKTVE
;
A
#
# COMPACT_ATOMS: atom_id res chain seq x y z
N MET A 1 -52.49 31.76 -3.40
CA MET A 1 -51.90 30.46 -3.78
C MET A 1 -50.55 30.74 -4.41
N ILE A 2 -49.48 30.48 -3.67
CA ILE A 2 -48.10 30.48 -4.18
C ILE A 2 -47.46 29.25 -3.53
N GLN A 3 -47.01 28.32 -4.37
CA GLN A 3 -46.28 27.12 -3.98
C GLN A 3 -44.81 27.39 -4.28
N ASP A 4 -44.05 27.79 -3.26
CA ASP A 4 -42.62 27.98 -3.38
C ASP A 4 -41.92 26.70 -2.88
N TRP A 5 -41.42 25.95 -3.86
CA TRP A 5 -40.85 24.61 -3.76
C TRP A 5 -39.58 24.61 -2.90
N GLU A 6 -39.58 23.84 -1.82
CA GLU A 6 -38.40 23.62 -0.98
C GLU A 6 -37.32 22.87 -1.77
N VAL A 7 -36.15 23.46 -1.92
CA VAL A 7 -35.02 22.83 -2.62
C VAL A 7 -34.51 21.63 -1.83
N VAL A 8 -34.82 20.43 -2.33
CA VAL A 8 -34.27 19.18 -1.79
C VAL A 8 -32.78 19.12 -2.12
N VAL A 9 -31.95 19.53 -1.16
CA VAL A 9 -30.50 19.29 -1.22
C VAL A 9 -30.24 17.83 -0.86
N LEU A 10 -29.90 17.01 -1.86
CA LEU A 10 -29.38 15.67 -1.65
C LEU A 10 -27.94 15.75 -1.13
N ASN A 11 -27.77 15.86 0.19
CA ASN A 11 -26.48 15.63 0.83
C ASN A 11 -26.16 14.14 0.81
N LYS A 12 -25.32 13.72 -0.14
CA LYS A 12 -24.75 12.38 -0.18
C LYS A 12 -23.65 12.29 0.87
N ASP A 13 -24.02 11.86 2.08
CA ASP A 13 -23.09 11.49 3.13
C ASP A 13 -22.13 10.40 2.61
N LYS A 14 -20.89 10.79 2.29
CA LYS A 14 -19.81 9.82 2.16
C LYS A 14 -19.37 9.42 3.56
N LYS A 15 -20.07 8.46 4.17
CA LYS A 15 -19.47 7.65 5.24
C LYS A 15 -18.24 6.95 4.68
N ARG A 16 -17.05 7.45 5.02
CA ARG A 16 -15.82 6.66 4.99
C ARG A 16 -15.38 6.46 6.43
N GLN A 17 -16.07 5.57 7.12
CA GLN A 17 -15.60 5.00 8.36
C GLN A 17 -14.38 4.13 8.03
N ASN A 18 -13.20 4.66 8.29
CA ASN A 18 -12.02 3.84 8.52
C ASN A 18 -11.74 3.93 10.02
N ASP A 19 -12.62 3.31 10.81
CA ASP A 19 -12.23 2.84 12.13
C ASP A 19 -11.21 1.72 11.91
N THR A 20 -9.94 2.04 12.03
CA THR A 20 -8.93 1.03 12.28
C THR A 20 -8.16 1.50 13.49
N SER A 21 -8.57 0.95 14.62
CA SER A 21 -7.93 1.01 15.91
C SER A 21 -6.41 1.06 15.78
N PHE A 22 -5.81 2.10 16.35
CA PHE A 22 -4.38 2.14 16.64
C PHE A 22 -4.08 1.03 17.65
N THR A 23 -3.72 -0.16 17.17
CA THR A 23 -3.19 -1.20 18.04
C THR A 23 -1.73 -0.86 18.32
N ASN A 24 -1.49 -0.54 19.59
CA ASN A 24 -0.20 -0.35 20.22
C ASN A 24 0.62 -1.65 20.09
N VAL A 25 1.53 -1.73 19.10
CA VAL A 25 2.45 -2.87 18.95
C VAL A 25 3.67 -2.61 19.82
N LYS A 26 3.79 -3.40 20.89
CA LYS A 26 4.89 -3.40 21.87
C LYS A 26 6.20 -3.78 21.17
N ASN A 27 7.26 -3.02 21.46
CA ASN A 27 8.59 -3.10 20.85
C ASN A 27 9.55 -4.00 21.65
N ASP A 28 9.22 -5.27 21.88
CA ASP A 28 10.01 -6.11 22.80
C ASP A 28 10.69 -7.34 22.16
N ASP A 29 10.69 -7.51 20.84
CA ASP A 29 11.38 -8.63 20.18
C ASP A 29 12.59 -8.17 19.34
N ILE A 30 13.57 -7.60 20.03
CA ILE A 30 14.94 -7.36 19.54
C ILE A 30 15.68 -8.71 19.58
N ILE A 31 15.38 -9.63 18.67
CA ILE A 31 16.20 -10.83 18.46
C ILE A 31 16.85 -10.72 17.10
N ASN A 32 18.17 -10.56 17.12
CA ASN A 32 19.12 -10.34 16.04
C ASN A 32 19.12 -11.48 14.99
N LYS A 33 18.01 -11.68 14.30
CA LYS A 33 17.93 -12.34 12.99
C LYS A 33 18.10 -11.20 12.01
N LYS A 34 19.11 -11.21 11.12
CA LYS A 34 19.05 -10.37 9.91
C LYS A 34 17.66 -10.62 9.33
N PRO A 35 16.72 -9.65 9.39
CA PRO A 35 15.42 -9.92 8.81
C PRO A 35 15.73 -10.17 7.35
N SER A 36 15.29 -11.31 6.82
CA SER A 36 15.11 -11.43 5.38
C SER A 36 14.18 -10.28 5.04
N ILE A 37 14.71 -9.15 4.57
CA ILE A 37 13.91 -7.94 4.38
C ILE A 37 12.89 -8.32 3.33
N ASN A 38 11.68 -8.60 3.80
CA ASN A 38 10.58 -8.95 2.93
C ASN A 38 10.30 -7.70 2.12
N PHE A 39 10.23 -7.85 0.79
CA PHE A 39 10.05 -6.73 -0.12
C PHE A 39 8.90 -5.81 0.32
N GLN A 40 7.82 -6.40 0.85
CA GLN A 40 6.66 -5.69 1.37
C GLN A 40 7.02 -4.71 2.49
N GLN A 41 7.85 -5.15 3.44
CA GLN A 41 8.32 -4.32 4.55
C GLN A 41 9.27 -3.23 4.06
N ALA A 42 10.16 -3.55 3.12
CA ALA A 42 11.05 -2.56 2.49
C ALA A 42 10.27 -1.46 1.77
N MET A 43 9.23 -1.85 1.02
CA MET A 43 8.36 -0.92 0.30
C MET A 43 7.60 -0.01 1.28
N GLN A 44 7.06 -0.57 2.37
CA GLN A 44 6.37 0.19 3.40
C GLN A 44 7.32 1.20 4.09
N GLN A 45 8.54 0.76 4.45
CA GLN A 45 9.55 1.62 5.04
C GLN A 45 9.95 2.75 4.09
N ALA A 46 10.23 2.45 2.82
CA ALA A 46 10.56 3.45 1.81
C ALA A 46 9.43 4.50 1.65
N ARG A 47 8.17 4.07 1.74
CA ARG A 47 7.02 4.97 1.74
C ARG A 47 6.99 5.88 2.98
N MET A 48 7.25 5.32 4.17
CA MET A 48 7.28 6.08 5.43
C MET A 48 8.42 7.10 5.45
N THR A 49 9.62 6.72 4.99
CA THR A 49 10.78 7.63 4.89
C THR A 49 10.50 8.80 3.94
N ASN A 50 9.82 8.54 2.83
CA ASN A 50 9.43 9.57 1.85
C ASN A 50 8.13 10.31 2.21
N LYS A 51 7.53 10.04 3.38
CA LYS A 51 6.27 10.65 3.86
C LYS A 51 5.13 10.59 2.83
N MET A 52 5.08 9.53 2.02
CA MET A 52 4.04 9.35 0.99
C MET A 52 2.86 8.55 1.52
N SER A 53 1.64 8.90 1.10
CA SER A 53 0.49 8.01 1.30
C SER A 53 0.48 6.89 0.25
N GLN A 54 -0.24 5.80 0.51
CA GLN A 54 -0.45 4.72 -0.47
C GLN A 54 -1.12 5.26 -1.75
N LYS A 55 -1.94 6.31 -1.63
CA LYS A 55 -2.59 6.96 -2.77
C LYS A 55 -1.60 7.75 -3.62
N ASP A 56 -0.70 8.49 -2.99
CA ASP A 56 0.30 9.29 -3.70
C ASP A 56 1.29 8.38 -4.43
N LEU A 57 1.68 7.27 -3.78
CA LEU A 57 2.52 6.27 -4.41
C LEU A 57 1.82 5.64 -5.62
N ALA A 58 0.54 5.27 -5.46
CA ALA A 58 -0.25 4.71 -6.56
C ALA A 58 -0.36 5.69 -7.75
N LEU A 59 -0.60 6.97 -7.47
CA LEU A 59 -0.67 8.03 -8.48
C LEU A 59 0.65 8.17 -9.23
N LYS A 60 1.79 8.24 -8.53
CA LYS A 60 3.11 8.35 -9.16
C LYS A 60 3.50 7.11 -9.97
N MET A 61 3.05 5.93 -9.53
CA MET A 61 3.32 4.66 -10.21
C MET A 61 2.33 4.36 -11.34
N GLY A 62 1.23 5.13 -11.45
CA GLY A 62 0.18 4.91 -12.43
C GLY A 62 -0.58 3.60 -12.21
N VAL A 63 -0.75 3.16 -10.97
CA VAL A 63 -1.45 1.93 -10.59
C VAL A 63 -2.62 2.21 -9.65
N ASN A 64 -3.48 1.23 -9.45
CA ASN A 64 -4.56 1.35 -8.46
C ASN A 64 -3.98 1.30 -7.03
N VAL A 65 -4.58 2.06 -6.12
CA VAL A 65 -4.26 2.05 -4.68
C VAL A 65 -4.39 0.64 -4.11
N ASN A 66 -5.39 -0.13 -4.54
CA ASN A 66 -5.57 -1.51 -4.09
C ASN A 66 -4.41 -2.42 -4.48
N THR A 67 -3.79 -2.19 -5.64
CA THR A 67 -2.61 -2.93 -6.10
C THR A 67 -1.41 -2.67 -5.18
N ILE A 68 -1.18 -1.40 -4.80
CA ILE A 68 -0.15 -1.05 -3.79
C ILE A 68 -0.42 -1.73 -2.45
N VAL A 69 -1.67 -1.72 -1.98
CA VAL A 69 -2.07 -2.37 -0.73
C VAL A 69 -1.84 -3.88 -0.79
N ASN A 70 -2.13 -4.52 -1.92
CA ASN A 70 -1.90 -5.95 -2.12
C ASN A 70 -0.40 -6.29 -2.11
N TYR A 71 0.44 -5.44 -2.70
CA TYR A 71 1.89 -5.58 -2.65
C TYR A 71 2.42 -5.40 -1.22
N GLU A 72 2.02 -4.36 -0.49
CA GLU A 72 2.42 -4.15 0.92
C GLU A 72 1.92 -5.29 1.84
N LYS A 73 0.82 -5.97 1.50
CA LYS A 73 0.30 -7.13 2.24
C LYS A 73 0.88 -8.48 1.78
N GLY A 74 1.62 -8.50 0.67
CA GLY A 74 2.19 -9.72 0.10
C GLY A 74 1.18 -10.66 -0.55
N LYS A 75 -0.01 -10.16 -0.90
CA LYS A 75 -1.03 -10.93 -1.63
C LYS A 75 -0.67 -11.15 -3.10
N GLU A 76 0.14 -10.25 -3.65
CA GLU A 76 0.52 -10.24 -5.06
C GLU A 76 2.04 -10.02 -5.16
N ILE A 77 2.66 -10.63 -6.16
CA ILE A 77 4.09 -10.51 -6.43
C ILE A 77 4.28 -9.43 -7.50
N PRO A 78 4.93 -8.30 -7.19
CA PRO A 78 5.15 -7.25 -8.18
C PRO A 78 6.17 -7.66 -9.23
N THR A 79 5.95 -7.22 -10.47
CA THR A 79 6.86 -7.43 -11.60
C THR A 79 8.20 -6.72 -11.38
N ASN A 80 9.30 -7.29 -11.90
CA ASN A 80 10.63 -6.66 -11.84
C ASN A 80 10.66 -5.21 -12.35
N LEU A 81 9.89 -4.87 -13.38
CA LEU A 81 9.76 -3.50 -13.89
C LEU A 81 9.20 -2.53 -12.84
N PHE A 82 8.22 -2.99 -12.06
CA PHE A 82 7.63 -2.20 -10.99
C PHE A 82 8.65 -1.94 -9.88
N ILE A 83 9.44 -2.95 -9.52
CA ILE A 83 10.51 -2.82 -8.53
C ILE A 83 11.54 -1.78 -8.99
N SER A 84 12.00 -1.82 -10.25
CA SER A 84 12.96 -0.83 -10.76
C SER A 84 12.40 0.60 -10.79
N LYS A 85 11.11 0.76 -11.07
CA LYS A 85 10.44 2.07 -10.96
C LYS A 85 10.39 2.58 -9.52
N LEU A 86 10.12 1.70 -8.55
CA LEU A 86 10.16 2.06 -7.13
C LEU A 86 11.57 2.45 -6.68
N GLU A 87 12.60 1.71 -7.10
CA GLU A 87 14.01 2.04 -6.80
C GLU A 87 14.36 3.44 -7.31
N THR A 88 13.91 3.79 -8.53
CA THR A 88 14.13 5.12 -9.12
C THR A 88 13.37 6.21 -8.35
N LEU A 89 12.12 5.93 -7.98
CA LEU A 89 11.25 6.89 -7.29
C LEU A 89 11.73 7.16 -5.86
N PHE A 90 12.13 6.13 -5.12
CA PHE A 90 12.57 6.23 -3.74
C PHE A 90 14.07 6.51 -3.59
N LYS A 91 14.86 6.33 -4.66
CA LYS A 91 16.34 6.41 -4.64
C LYS A 91 16.97 5.47 -3.59
N ILE A 92 16.31 4.36 -3.29
CA ILE A 92 16.74 3.35 -2.31
C ILE A 92 16.73 1.99 -3.01
N PRO A 93 17.78 1.16 -2.86
CA PRO A 93 17.77 -0.19 -3.40
C PRO A 93 16.76 -1.06 -2.63
N LEU A 94 15.84 -1.71 -3.36
CA LEU A 94 14.85 -2.61 -2.77
C LEU A 94 15.29 -4.08 -2.95
N PRO A 95 14.99 -4.98 -1.99
CA PRO A 95 15.30 -6.40 -2.13
C PRO A 95 14.56 -7.01 -3.33
N ARG A 96 15.29 -7.62 -4.26
CA ARG A 96 14.68 -8.28 -5.42
C ARG A 96 13.99 -9.58 -5.00
N ILE A 97 12.71 -9.71 -5.31
CA ILE A 97 11.96 -10.96 -5.13
C ILE A 97 12.36 -11.91 -6.26
N LYS A 98 12.90 -13.08 -5.92
CA LYS A 98 13.10 -14.17 -6.89
C LYS A 98 11.78 -14.92 -7.05
N ALA A 99 11.26 -15.04 -8.28
CA ALA A 99 10.06 -15.81 -8.54
C ALA A 99 10.28 -17.26 -8.07
N ILE A 100 9.40 -17.74 -7.20
CA ILE A 100 9.37 -19.14 -6.79
C ILE A 100 8.71 -19.90 -7.94
N LYS A 101 9.45 -20.77 -8.64
CA LYS A 101 8.86 -21.67 -9.63
C LYS A 101 7.97 -22.66 -8.87
N THR A 102 6.66 -22.47 -8.89
CA THR A 102 5.74 -23.48 -8.38
C THR A 102 5.84 -24.70 -9.30
N LYS A 103 6.17 -25.87 -8.74
CA LYS A 103 6.06 -27.15 -9.44
C LYS A 103 4.60 -27.31 -9.88
N THR A 104 4.36 -27.34 -11.19
CA THR A 104 3.12 -27.86 -11.75
C THR A 104 2.99 -29.30 -11.27
N VAL A 105 1.97 -29.59 -10.45
CA VAL A 105 1.54 -30.97 -10.20
C VAL A 105 0.69 -31.31 -11.43
N GLU A 106 1.22 -32.19 -12.28
CA GLU A 106 0.54 -32.80 -13.43
C GLU A 106 -0.58 -33.74 -12.96
#